data_AF-A0A346MZJ1-F1
#
_entry.id   AF-A0A346MZJ1-F1
#
_cell.length_a   1.000
_cell.length_b   1.000
_cell.length_c   1.000
_cell.angle_alpha   90.00
_cell.angle_beta   90.00
_cell.angle_gamma   90.00
#
_symmetry.space_group_name_H-M   'P 1'
#
loop_
_entity.id
_entity.type
_entity.pdbx_description
1 polymer ?
#
loop_
_entity_poly.entity_id
_entity_poly.type
_entity_poly.pdbx_seq_one_letter_code
_entity_poly.pdbx_strand_id
1 'polypeptide(L)'
;MHQTRPTLLRRTSLAGALAALLILGGAAAAELTIDLDPEALGALKEQAAGYAAPLLRDAILRSRQEALVAGTQPIPPAIRARLRGYYRDELLDRVRWRAGGGTEVSLQLNVIQYGDRAAITLNEVVVFAREADARGDAALWAHELWHVHQFASWGVDDFAARYVRDFRTVEAEADKAAAGYLAWLTRRPAHSRAADSSGMIDGS
;
A
#
# COMPACT_ATOMS: atom_id res chain seq x y z
N MET A 1 -59.76 29.22 -13.17
CA MET A 1 -58.43 29.37 -13.81
C MET A 1 -57.38 28.96 -12.80
N HIS A 2 -56.98 27.69 -12.80
CA HIS A 2 -55.96 27.16 -11.87
C HIS A 2 -54.59 27.18 -12.54
N GLN A 3 -53.65 27.88 -11.93
CA GLN A 3 -52.27 28.02 -12.36
C GLN A 3 -51.44 26.88 -11.74
N THR A 4 -50.98 25.95 -12.56
CA THR A 4 -50.09 24.86 -12.16
C THR A 4 -48.64 25.33 -12.23
N ARG A 5 -47.93 25.36 -11.10
CA ARG A 5 -46.48 25.56 -11.04
C ARG A 5 -45.77 24.28 -11.52
N PRO A 6 -44.72 24.36 -12.36
CA PRO A 6 -43.91 23.19 -12.68
C PRO A 6 -42.96 22.87 -11.52
N THR A 7 -43.09 21.64 -11.01
CA THR A 7 -42.15 21.04 -10.06
C THR A 7 -40.84 20.74 -10.79
N LEU A 8 -39.75 21.44 -10.47
CA LEU A 8 -38.41 21.06 -10.92
C LEU A 8 -38.05 19.72 -10.28
N LEU A 9 -38.08 18.65 -11.07
CA LEU A 9 -37.49 17.37 -10.71
C LEU A 9 -35.97 17.58 -10.65
N ARG A 10 -35.44 17.66 -9.42
CA ARG A 10 -34.00 17.66 -9.14
C ARG A 10 -33.45 16.36 -9.73
N ARG A 11 -32.71 16.44 -10.83
CA ARG A 11 -31.92 15.33 -11.36
C ARG A 11 -30.85 14.99 -10.31
N THR A 12 -31.16 14.04 -9.43
CA THR A 12 -30.15 13.35 -8.62
C THR A 12 -29.38 12.46 -9.57
N SER A 13 -28.19 12.90 -9.96
CA SER A 13 -27.26 12.15 -10.80
C SER A 13 -26.94 10.82 -10.13
N LEU A 14 -27.52 9.72 -10.62
CA LEU A 14 -27.26 8.34 -10.18
C LEU A 14 -25.80 7.88 -10.41
N ALA A 15 -24.95 8.71 -11.01
CA ALA A 15 -23.57 8.36 -11.36
C ALA A 15 -22.63 8.22 -10.15
N GLY A 16 -22.95 8.83 -9.00
CA GLY A 16 -22.07 8.78 -7.81
C GLY A 16 -22.19 7.49 -6.99
N ALA A 17 -23.31 6.78 -7.08
CA ALA A 17 -23.57 5.61 -6.22
C ALA A 17 -23.07 4.28 -6.83
N LEU A 18 -22.91 4.21 -8.15
CA LEU A 18 -22.48 2.96 -8.82
C LEU A 18 -20.97 2.71 -8.72
N ALA A 19 -20.15 3.75 -8.57
CA ALA A 19 -18.70 3.61 -8.45
C ALA A 19 -18.27 2.96 -7.13
N ALA A 20 -19.07 3.10 -6.06
CA ALA A 20 -18.82 2.41 -4.80
C ALA A 20 -19.16 0.91 -4.88
N LEU A 21 -20.16 0.51 -5.67
CA LEU A 21 -20.64 -0.88 -5.68
C LEU A 21 -19.72 -1.86 -6.42
N LEU A 22 -18.86 -1.38 -7.32
CA LEU A 22 -17.89 -2.22 -8.05
C LEU A 22 -16.54 -2.35 -7.34
N ILE A 23 -16.35 -1.63 -6.23
CA ILE A 23 -15.13 -1.62 -5.42
C ILE A 23 -15.33 -2.42 -4.11
N LEU A 24 -16.56 -2.78 -3.74
CA LEU A 24 -16.84 -3.71 -2.63
C LEU A 24 -16.70 -5.17 -3.08
N GLY A 25 -15.55 -5.79 -2.76
CA GLY A 25 -15.49 -7.25 -2.65
C GLY A 25 -16.35 -7.75 -1.50
N GLY A 26 -17.63 -8.04 -1.76
CA GLY A 26 -18.51 -8.65 -0.75
C GLY A 26 -20.00 -8.56 -1.05
N ALA A 27 -20.52 -9.56 -1.78
CA ALA A 27 -21.88 -10.11 -1.67
C ALA A 27 -23.10 -9.14 -1.62
N ALA A 28 -23.14 -8.11 -2.47
CA ALA A 28 -24.40 -7.43 -2.81
C ALA A 28 -24.63 -7.25 -4.32
N ALA A 29 -23.80 -7.87 -5.17
CA ALA A 29 -23.99 -7.90 -6.62
C ALA A 29 -24.92 -9.06 -7.08
N ALA A 30 -25.60 -9.74 -6.17
CA ALA A 30 -26.32 -10.98 -6.47
C ALA A 30 -27.78 -10.81 -6.95
N GLU A 31 -28.32 -9.60 -7.05
CA GLU A 31 -29.71 -9.38 -7.52
C GLU A 31 -29.86 -8.46 -8.73
N LEU A 32 -28.77 -8.15 -9.43
CA LEU A 32 -28.84 -7.49 -10.73
C LEU A 32 -28.00 -8.28 -11.73
N THR A 33 -28.57 -9.36 -12.27
CA THR A 33 -27.99 -10.07 -13.42
C THR A 33 -28.15 -9.20 -14.65
N ILE A 34 -27.32 -8.15 -14.75
CA ILE A 34 -27.02 -7.53 -16.04
C ILE A 34 -25.94 -8.41 -16.65
N ASP A 35 -26.28 -9.09 -17.74
CA ASP A 35 -25.33 -9.80 -18.59
C ASP A 35 -24.49 -8.74 -19.32
N LEU A 36 -23.54 -8.12 -18.59
CA LEU A 36 -22.61 -7.15 -19.14
C LEU A 36 -21.58 -7.92 -19.94
N ASP A 37 -21.42 -7.56 -21.21
CA ASP A 37 -20.34 -8.10 -22.02
C ASP A 37 -18.98 -7.78 -21.35
N PRO A 38 -17.97 -8.67 -21.47
CA PRO A 38 -16.69 -8.47 -20.80
C PRO A 38 -15.96 -7.19 -21.20
N GLU A 39 -16.20 -6.68 -22.41
CA GLU A 39 -15.58 -5.46 -22.93
C GLU A 39 -16.18 -4.21 -22.27
N ALA A 40 -17.50 -4.15 -22.13
CA ALA A 40 -18.26 -3.12 -21.43
C ALA A 40 -17.96 -3.14 -19.94
N LEU A 41 -17.81 -4.33 -19.32
CA LEU A 41 -17.35 -4.44 -17.94
C LEU A 41 -15.91 -3.92 -17.80
N GLY A 42 -15.04 -4.20 -18.78
CA GLY A 42 -13.68 -3.67 -18.85
C GLY A 42 -13.67 -2.14 -18.96
N ALA A 43 -14.43 -1.58 -19.89
CA ALA A 43 -14.55 -0.14 -20.10
C ALA A 43 -15.13 0.57 -18.87
N LEU A 44 -16.13 -0.02 -18.22
CA LEU A 44 -16.69 0.51 -16.97
C LEU A 44 -15.67 0.52 -15.84
N LYS A 45 -14.86 -0.54 -15.72
CA LYS A 45 -13.75 -0.60 -14.75
C LYS A 45 -12.69 0.44 -15.03
N GLU A 46 -12.28 0.64 -16.28
CA GLU A 46 -11.31 1.68 -16.66
C GLU A 46 -11.87 3.08 -16.39
N GLN A 47 -13.13 3.33 -16.70
CA GLN A 47 -13.78 4.61 -16.40
C GLN A 47 -13.88 4.85 -14.89
N ALA A 48 -14.27 3.84 -14.11
CA ALA A 48 -14.30 3.93 -12.65
C ALA A 48 -12.89 4.17 -12.08
N ALA A 49 -11.87 3.52 -12.64
CA ALA A 49 -10.49 3.70 -12.25
C ALA A 49 -9.99 5.13 -12.50
N GLY A 50 -10.41 5.76 -13.61
CA GLY A 50 -10.10 7.16 -13.91
C GLY A 50 -10.59 8.15 -12.85
N TYR A 51 -11.69 7.84 -12.15
CA TYR A 51 -12.19 8.67 -11.03
C TYR A 51 -11.56 8.29 -9.69
N ALA A 52 -11.35 7.00 -9.43
CA ALA A 52 -10.84 6.52 -8.15
C ALA A 52 -9.32 6.71 -7.97
N ALA A 53 -8.54 6.67 -9.06
CA ALA A 53 -7.09 6.81 -8.98
C ALA A 53 -6.63 8.18 -8.45
N PRO A 54 -7.16 9.34 -8.91
CA PRO A 54 -6.82 10.63 -8.32
C PRO A 54 -7.19 10.73 -6.84
N LEU A 55 -8.32 10.14 -6.42
CA LEU A 55 -8.73 10.13 -5.01
C LEU A 55 -7.76 9.32 -4.15
N LEU A 56 -7.34 8.13 -4.61
CA LEU A 56 -6.36 7.32 -3.92
C LEU A 56 -4.99 8.02 -3.85
N ARG A 57 -4.53 8.64 -4.95
CA ARG A 57 -3.30 9.43 -4.95
C ARG A 57 -3.34 10.54 -3.90
N ASP A 58 -4.42 11.32 -3.87
CA ASP A 58 -4.54 12.44 -2.94
C ASP A 58 -4.59 11.95 -1.49
N ALA A 59 -5.24 10.82 -1.24
CA ALA A 59 -5.24 10.15 0.06
C ALA A 59 -3.80 9.73 0.46
N ILE A 60 -3.06 9.05 -0.42
CA ILE A 60 -1.67 8.65 -0.16
C ILE A 60 -0.80 9.85 0.18
N LEU A 61 -0.86 10.93 -0.61
CA LEU A 61 -0.04 12.13 -0.40
C LEU A 61 -0.39 12.84 0.91
N ARG A 62 -1.67 12.96 1.23
CA ARG A 62 -2.13 13.57 2.48
C ARG A 62 -1.69 12.75 3.68
N SER A 63 -1.95 11.44 3.67
CA SER A 63 -1.56 10.54 4.75
C SER A 63 -0.04 10.50 4.95
N ARG A 64 0.74 10.56 3.86
CA ARG A 64 2.21 10.69 3.94
C ARG A 64 2.60 11.97 4.68
N GLN A 65 1.99 13.10 4.32
CA GLN A 65 2.30 14.39 4.95
C GLN A 65 1.95 14.38 6.45
N GLU A 66 0.80 13.82 6.82
CA GLU A 66 0.40 13.64 8.22
C GLU A 66 1.38 12.74 8.99
N ALA A 67 1.79 11.63 8.38
CA ALA A 67 2.78 10.73 8.97
C ALA A 67 4.12 11.44 9.22
N LEU A 68 4.59 12.25 8.27
CA LEU A 68 5.81 13.04 8.40
C LEU A 68 5.71 14.11 9.50
N VAL A 69 4.60 14.87 9.54
CA VAL A 69 4.36 15.93 10.55
C VAL A 69 4.36 15.36 11.96
N ALA A 70 3.72 14.22 12.16
CA ALA A 70 3.66 13.58 13.47
C ALA A 70 4.92 12.76 13.81
N GLY A 71 5.96 12.83 12.97
CA GLY A 71 7.28 12.28 13.23
C GLY A 71 7.48 10.87 12.68
N THR A 72 8.64 10.68 12.04
CA THR A 72 9.07 9.38 11.51
C THR A 72 10.52 9.10 11.87
N GLN A 73 10.91 7.83 11.82
CA GLN A 73 12.24 7.33 12.12
C GLN A 73 12.83 6.65 10.87
N PRO A 74 14.17 6.57 10.72
CA PRO A 74 14.78 5.68 9.73
C PRO A 74 14.49 4.21 10.08
N ILE A 75 14.65 3.30 9.11
CA ILE A 75 14.51 1.83 9.32
C ILE A 75 15.28 1.41 10.58
N PRO A 76 14.69 0.62 11.50
CA PRO A 76 15.37 0.19 12.72
C PRO A 76 16.72 -0.49 12.38
N PRO A 77 17.84 -0.17 13.07
CA PRO A 77 19.16 -0.67 12.68
C PRO A 77 19.25 -2.20 12.53
N ALA A 78 18.59 -2.95 13.42
CA ALA A 78 18.53 -4.41 13.37
C ALA A 78 17.80 -4.93 12.12
N ILE A 79 16.69 -4.29 11.74
CA ILE A 79 15.95 -4.62 10.51
C ILE A 79 16.79 -4.25 9.29
N ARG A 80 17.38 -3.05 9.27
CA ARG A 80 18.26 -2.60 8.18
C ARG A 80 19.40 -3.60 7.94
N ALA A 81 20.08 -4.05 8.99
CA ALA A 81 21.16 -5.03 8.89
C ALA A 81 20.68 -6.37 8.29
N ARG A 82 19.45 -6.79 8.58
CA ARG A 82 18.85 -8.02 8.04
C ARG A 82 18.45 -7.91 6.57
N LEU A 83 18.09 -6.73 6.10
CA LEU A 83 17.65 -6.45 4.72
C LEU A 83 18.82 -6.11 3.78
N ARG A 84 19.96 -5.70 4.35
CA ARG A 84 21.18 -5.40 3.60
C ARG A 84 21.63 -6.58 2.73
N GLY A 85 21.93 -6.28 1.48
CA GLY A 85 22.34 -7.26 0.47
C GLY A 85 21.17 -7.92 -0.28
N TYR A 86 19.94 -7.83 0.24
CA TYR A 86 18.74 -8.13 -0.54
C TYR A 86 18.18 -6.86 -1.19
N TYR A 87 18.10 -5.78 -0.43
CA TYR A 87 17.86 -4.44 -0.95
C TYR A 87 19.15 -3.60 -0.95
N ARG A 88 19.23 -2.66 -1.89
CA ARG A 88 20.33 -1.71 -1.99
C ARG A 88 20.27 -0.68 -0.86
N ASP A 89 21.44 -0.24 -0.38
CA ASP A 89 21.55 0.73 0.72
C ASP A 89 20.84 2.05 0.40
N GLU A 90 20.85 2.52 -0.85
CA GLU A 90 20.20 3.79 -1.23
C GLU A 90 18.67 3.74 -1.09
N LEU A 91 18.05 2.56 -1.29
CA LEU A 91 16.63 2.35 -0.98
C LEU A 91 16.40 2.38 0.53
N LEU A 92 17.24 1.69 1.30
CA LEU A 92 17.11 1.61 2.75
C LEU A 92 17.32 2.97 3.45
N ASP A 93 18.14 3.86 2.87
CA ASP A 93 18.43 5.19 3.41
C ASP A 93 17.29 6.19 3.26
N ARG A 94 16.50 6.08 2.19
CA ARG A 94 15.40 7.02 1.94
C ARG A 94 14.14 6.72 2.75
N VAL A 95 13.95 5.46 3.16
CA VAL A 95 12.70 5.01 3.77
C VAL A 95 12.57 5.51 5.20
N ARG A 96 11.38 6.00 5.53
CA ARG A 96 10.99 6.41 6.87
C ARG A 96 9.86 5.52 7.38
N TRP A 97 9.74 5.38 8.69
CA TRP A 97 8.63 4.66 9.29
C TRP A 97 8.12 5.28 10.56
N ARG A 98 6.93 4.84 10.96
CA ARG A 98 6.39 5.04 12.30
C ARG A 98 5.37 3.95 12.64
N ALA A 99 5.05 3.82 13.93
CA ALA A 99 3.92 3.03 14.40
C ALA A 99 2.81 3.92 14.98
N GLY A 100 1.59 3.39 15.07
CA GLY A 100 0.50 4.02 15.84
C GLY A 100 -0.05 5.33 15.28
N GLY A 101 0.36 5.75 14.09
CA GLY A 101 -0.23 6.89 13.35
C GLY A 101 -1.44 6.50 12.50
N GLY A 102 -1.90 5.25 12.63
CA GLY A 102 -2.88 4.65 11.76
C GLY A 102 -4.31 5.09 12.02
N THR A 103 -4.73 5.68 13.13
CA THR A 103 -6.19 5.83 13.34
C THR A 103 -6.87 6.75 12.32
N GLU A 104 -6.30 7.90 11.92
CA GLU A 104 -6.89 8.71 10.84
C GLU A 104 -6.42 8.29 9.44
N VAL A 105 -5.12 7.99 9.29
CA VAL A 105 -4.49 7.50 8.04
C VAL A 105 -5.09 6.17 7.59
N SER A 106 -5.24 5.22 8.51
CA SER A 106 -5.92 3.95 8.26
C SER A 106 -7.41 4.13 8.12
N LEU A 107 -8.10 5.10 8.73
CA LEU A 107 -9.53 5.25 8.45
C LEU A 107 -9.76 5.71 7.00
N GLN A 108 -8.98 6.67 6.51
CA GLN A 108 -9.11 7.19 5.14
C GLN A 108 -8.73 6.13 4.09
N LEU A 109 -7.69 5.34 4.34
CA LEU A 109 -7.26 4.26 3.45
C LEU A 109 -8.07 2.95 3.67
N ASN A 110 -8.50 2.62 4.89
CA ASN A 110 -9.37 1.46 5.14
C ASN A 110 -10.75 1.65 4.51
N VAL A 111 -11.28 2.87 4.50
CA VAL A 111 -12.49 3.20 3.71
C VAL A 111 -12.27 2.95 2.21
N ILE A 112 -11.03 3.06 1.72
CA ILE A 112 -10.62 2.81 0.34
C ILE A 112 -10.11 1.36 0.14
N GLN A 113 -10.38 0.43 1.07
CA GLN A 113 -10.13 -1.03 1.00
C GLN A 113 -8.89 -1.59 1.73
N TYR A 114 -8.20 -0.84 2.57
CA TYR A 114 -6.91 -1.33 3.12
C TYR A 114 -6.95 -2.37 4.28
N GLY A 115 -8.11 -2.67 4.90
CA GLY A 115 -8.28 -3.79 5.86
C GLY A 115 -7.42 -3.72 7.14
N ASP A 116 -7.34 -4.84 7.89
CA ASP A 116 -6.47 -4.98 9.09
C ASP A 116 -5.02 -5.31 8.69
N ARG A 117 -4.42 -4.48 7.83
CA ARG A 117 -3.05 -4.67 7.38
C ARG A 117 -2.05 -4.30 8.48
N ALA A 118 -1.00 -5.11 8.61
CA ALA A 118 0.07 -4.89 9.57
C ALA A 118 0.92 -3.63 9.26
N ALA A 119 0.97 -3.22 7.99
CA ALA A 119 1.63 -2.00 7.53
C ALA A 119 0.99 -1.45 6.24
N ILE A 120 1.24 -0.17 5.98
CA ILE A 120 0.86 0.53 4.75
C ILE A 120 2.05 1.37 4.29
N THR A 121 2.41 1.26 3.01
CA THR A 121 3.41 2.12 2.38
C THR A 121 2.78 3.34 1.70
N LEU A 122 3.29 4.53 2.05
CA LEU A 122 2.88 5.85 1.57
C LEU A 122 4.08 6.52 0.90
N ASN A 123 4.34 6.17 -0.36
CA ASN A 123 5.57 6.52 -1.08
C ASN A 123 6.82 5.97 -0.37
N GLU A 124 7.64 6.82 0.26
CA GLU A 124 8.82 6.40 1.02
C GLU A 124 8.59 6.28 2.53
N VAL A 125 7.35 6.48 3.00
CA VAL A 125 6.98 6.36 4.41
C VAL A 125 6.17 5.08 4.65
N VAL A 126 6.60 4.23 5.56
CA VAL A 126 5.89 3.01 5.97
C VAL A 126 5.23 3.23 7.33
N VAL A 127 3.91 3.07 7.40
CA VAL A 127 3.15 3.19 8.65
C VAL A 127 2.75 1.80 9.11
N PHE A 128 3.30 1.37 10.25
CA PHE A 128 2.97 0.09 10.87
C PHE A 128 1.79 0.24 11.84
N ALA A 129 0.90 -0.76 11.86
CA ALA A 129 -0.17 -0.83 12.85
C ALA A 129 0.42 -0.99 14.26
N ARG A 130 1.44 -1.85 14.41
CA ARG A 130 2.11 -2.10 15.68
C ARG A 130 3.62 -1.89 15.56
N GLU A 131 4.22 -1.29 16.59
CA GLU A 131 5.67 -1.09 16.64
C GLU A 131 6.44 -2.42 16.66
N ALA A 132 5.85 -3.48 17.23
CA ALA A 132 6.47 -4.79 17.27
C ALA A 132 6.74 -5.36 15.87
N ASP A 133 5.83 -5.13 14.92
CA ASP A 133 6.00 -5.57 13.52
C ASP A 133 7.15 -4.80 12.87
N ALA A 134 7.16 -3.48 13.04
CA ALA A 134 8.21 -2.60 12.53
C ALA A 134 9.61 -2.97 13.04
N ARG A 135 9.73 -3.49 14.27
CA ARG A 135 11.01 -3.85 14.89
C ARG A 135 11.40 -5.31 14.69
N GLY A 136 10.44 -6.20 14.45
CA GLY A 136 10.64 -7.64 14.47
C GLY A 136 10.61 -8.31 13.10
N ASP A 137 9.78 -7.81 12.18
CA ASP A 137 9.41 -8.54 10.97
C ASP A 137 10.10 -8.01 9.71
N ALA A 138 11.29 -8.55 9.42
CA ALA A 138 12.02 -8.18 8.21
C ALA A 138 11.35 -8.69 6.91
N ALA A 139 10.48 -9.71 6.96
CA ALA A 139 9.78 -10.18 5.78
C ALA A 139 8.64 -9.22 5.42
N LEU A 140 7.90 -8.72 6.41
CA LEU A 140 6.95 -7.63 6.22
C LEU A 140 7.65 -6.38 5.67
N TRP A 141 8.81 -6.02 6.22
CA TRP A 141 9.60 -4.93 5.63
C TRP A 141 10.00 -5.17 4.17
N ALA A 142 10.32 -6.41 3.78
CA ALA A 142 10.62 -6.71 2.39
C ALA A 142 9.40 -6.52 1.48
N HIS A 143 8.20 -6.87 1.95
CA HIS A 143 6.95 -6.55 1.27
C HIS A 143 6.80 -5.02 1.10
N GLU A 144 6.86 -4.26 2.19
CA GLU A 144 6.68 -2.81 2.15
C GLU A 144 7.73 -2.08 1.31
N LEU A 145 9.00 -2.51 1.38
CA LEU A 145 10.07 -1.93 0.55
C LEU A 145 9.85 -2.17 -0.94
N TRP A 146 9.13 -3.23 -1.33
CA TRP A 146 8.72 -3.40 -2.72
C TRP A 146 7.69 -2.35 -3.14
N HIS A 147 6.72 -2.01 -2.30
CA HIS A 147 5.84 -0.87 -2.56
C HIS A 147 6.62 0.44 -2.66
N VAL A 148 7.62 0.65 -1.79
CA VAL A 148 8.50 1.83 -1.90
C VAL A 148 9.24 1.85 -3.23
N HIS A 149 9.68 0.69 -3.75
CA HIS A 149 10.27 0.56 -5.09
C HIS A 149 9.25 0.85 -6.21
N GLN A 150 8.03 0.34 -6.12
CA GLN A 150 6.95 0.61 -7.08
C GLN A 150 6.65 2.11 -7.14
N PHE A 151 6.50 2.78 -5.98
CA PHE A 151 6.32 4.24 -5.94
C PHE A 151 7.48 5.01 -6.57
N ALA A 152 8.73 4.61 -6.33
CA ALA A 152 9.87 5.27 -6.94
C ALA A 152 9.98 5.04 -8.45
N SER A 153 9.49 3.89 -8.94
CA SER A 153 9.58 3.52 -10.35
C SER A 153 8.42 4.07 -11.18
N TRP A 154 7.23 4.15 -10.60
CA TRP A 154 6.01 4.55 -11.28
C TRP A 154 5.59 6.00 -10.97
N GLY A 155 5.98 6.52 -9.81
CA GLY A 155 5.36 7.72 -9.25
C GLY A 155 4.00 7.41 -8.60
N VAL A 156 3.47 8.38 -7.85
CA VAL A 156 2.25 8.17 -7.05
C VAL A 156 0.99 8.08 -7.92
N ASP A 157 0.92 8.86 -9.02
CA ASP A 157 -0.20 8.81 -9.96
C ASP A 157 -0.37 7.42 -10.59
N ASP A 158 0.70 6.88 -11.19
CA ASP A 158 0.67 5.57 -11.85
C ASP A 158 0.51 4.43 -10.85
N PHE A 159 1.09 4.54 -9.66
CA PHE A 159 0.84 3.58 -8.58
C PHE A 159 -0.66 3.53 -8.27
N ALA A 160 -1.30 4.68 -8.03
CA ALA A 160 -2.72 4.74 -7.71
C ALA A 160 -3.59 4.19 -8.84
N ALA A 161 -3.27 4.51 -10.10
CA ALA A 161 -3.98 3.99 -11.26
C ALA A 161 -3.86 2.46 -11.38
N ARG A 162 -2.67 1.90 -11.19
CA ARG A 162 -2.44 0.45 -11.19
C ARG A 162 -3.15 -0.24 -10.04
N TYR A 163 -3.08 0.34 -8.84
CA TYR A 163 -3.69 -0.23 -7.64
C TYR A 163 -5.22 -0.29 -7.74
N VAL A 164 -5.85 0.79 -8.21
CA VAL A 164 -7.30 0.83 -8.41
C VAL A 164 -7.75 -0.14 -9.52
N ARG A 165 -6.96 -0.27 -10.59
CA ARG A 165 -7.27 -1.17 -11.70
C ARG A 165 -7.13 -2.64 -11.30
N ASP A 166 -6.02 -3.00 -10.65
CA ASP A 166 -5.72 -4.35 -10.23
C ASP A 166 -4.73 -4.39 -9.05
N PHE A 167 -5.24 -4.17 -7.86
CA PHE A 167 -4.45 -4.25 -6.63
C PHE A 167 -3.82 -5.64 -6.44
N ARG A 168 -4.45 -6.72 -6.93
CA ARG A 168 -3.95 -8.08 -6.72
C ARG A 168 -2.60 -8.28 -7.38
N THR A 169 -2.43 -7.77 -8.60
CA THR A 169 -1.13 -7.80 -9.28
C THR A 169 -0.09 -6.97 -8.55
N VAL A 170 -0.46 -5.78 -8.04
CA VAL A 170 0.47 -4.92 -7.29
C VAL A 170 0.96 -5.58 -5.99
N GLU A 171 0.04 -6.18 -5.22
CA GLU A 171 0.36 -6.89 -3.97
C GLU A 171 1.11 -8.20 -4.22
N ALA A 172 0.77 -8.95 -5.27
CA ALA A 172 1.45 -10.20 -5.60
C ALA A 172 2.94 -10.00 -5.88
N GLU A 173 3.34 -8.86 -6.47
CA GLU A 173 4.75 -8.52 -6.62
C GLU A 173 5.44 -8.26 -5.27
N ALA A 174 4.76 -7.59 -4.33
CA ALA A 174 5.27 -7.33 -2.99
C ALA A 174 5.37 -8.62 -2.15
N ASP A 175 4.39 -9.52 -2.25
CA ASP A 175 4.42 -10.86 -1.66
C ASP A 175 5.58 -11.68 -2.20
N LYS A 176 5.82 -11.61 -3.51
CA LYS A 176 6.98 -12.26 -4.15
C LYS A 176 8.30 -11.70 -3.62
N ALA A 177 8.38 -10.40 -3.35
CA ALA A 177 9.56 -9.80 -2.77
C ALA A 177 9.84 -10.29 -1.34
N ALA A 178 8.81 -10.41 -0.50
CA ALA A 178 8.91 -10.98 0.84
C ALA A 178 9.30 -12.48 0.81
N ALA A 179 8.66 -13.28 -0.06
CA ALA A 179 9.02 -14.68 -0.25
C ALA A 179 10.46 -14.83 -0.77
N GLY A 180 10.87 -13.97 -1.70
CA GLY A 180 12.23 -13.91 -2.22
C GLY A 180 13.26 -13.58 -1.15
N TYR A 181 12.94 -12.69 -0.22
CA TYR A 181 13.77 -12.35 0.93
C TYR A 181 13.97 -13.56 1.85
N LEU A 182 12.89 -14.25 2.20
CA LEU A 182 12.95 -15.48 3.01
C LEU A 182 13.80 -16.56 2.33
N ALA A 183 13.63 -16.76 1.03
CA ALA A 183 14.42 -17.72 0.26
C ALA A 183 15.89 -17.29 0.10
N TRP A 184 16.16 -15.98 0.09
CA TRP A 184 17.53 -15.47 0.08
C TRP A 184 18.23 -15.76 1.42
N LEU A 185 17.56 -15.59 2.55
CA LEU A 185 18.12 -15.91 3.88
C LEU A 185 18.57 -17.36 4.00
N THR A 186 17.82 -18.31 3.42
CA THR A 186 18.17 -19.74 3.49
C THR A 186 19.35 -20.12 2.60
N ARG A 187 19.62 -19.34 1.54
CA ARG A 187 20.73 -19.56 0.60
C ARG A 187 22.03 -18.85 1.02
N ARG A 188 22.02 -17.95 2.01
CA ARG A 188 23.24 -17.27 2.47
C ARG A 188 24.17 -18.30 3.13
N PRO A 189 25.38 -18.56 2.60
CA PRO A 189 26.33 -19.42 3.28
C PRO A 189 26.68 -18.82 4.65
N ALA A 190 26.75 -19.66 5.68
CA ALA A 190 27.01 -19.30 7.08
C ALA A 190 28.40 -18.67 7.35
N HIS A 191 29.14 -18.25 6.32
CA HIS A 191 30.52 -17.78 6.40
C HIS A 191 30.68 -16.35 6.92
N SER A 192 29.60 -15.63 7.22
CA SER A 192 29.65 -14.29 7.82
C SER A 192 29.29 -14.24 9.30
N ARG A 193 29.00 -15.39 9.96
CA ARG A 193 28.75 -15.44 11.41
C ARG A 193 30.01 -15.63 12.27
N ALA A 194 31.11 -16.09 11.68
CA ALA A 194 32.34 -16.42 12.42
C ALA A 194 33.39 -15.29 12.42
N ALA A 195 33.26 -14.28 11.57
CA ALA A 195 34.24 -13.19 11.47
C ALA A 195 34.15 -12.16 12.61
N ASP A 196 33.00 -12.04 13.29
CA ASP A 196 32.81 -11.11 14.43
C ASP A 196 33.27 -11.69 15.78
N SER A 197 33.45 -13.00 15.90
CA SER A 197 33.87 -13.64 17.17
C SER A 197 35.38 -13.83 17.30
N SER A 198 36.18 -13.47 16.30
CA SER A 198 37.62 -13.75 16.28
C SER A 198 38.51 -12.52 16.50
N GLY A 199 37.93 -11.35 16.79
CA GLY A 199 38.67 -10.09 17.02
C GLY A 199 38.91 -9.73 18.49
N MET A 200 38.54 -10.59 19.45
CA MET A 200 38.64 -10.29 20.89
C MET A 200 39.36 -11.40 21.65
N ILE A 201 40.59 -11.71 21.25
CA ILE A 201 41.61 -12.39 22.08
C ILE A 201 42.97 -12.21 21.39
N ASP A 202 43.71 -11.16 21.75
CA ASP A 202 45.14 -11.17 22.12
C ASP A 202 45.64 -9.73 22.31
N GLY A 203 46.48 -9.51 23.33
CA GLY A 203 47.12 -8.24 23.63
C GLY A 203 47.16 -7.94 25.12
N SER A 204 47.98 -8.70 25.84
CA SER A 204 48.36 -8.47 27.24
C SER A 204 49.11 -7.15 27.46
#